data_AF-A0A835YXJ3-F1
#
_entry.id   AF-A0A835YXJ3-F1
#
_cell.length_a   1.000
_cell.length_b   1.000
_cell.length_c   1.000
_cell.angle_alpha   90.00
_cell.angle_beta   90.00
_cell.angle_gamma   90.00
#
_symmetry.space_group_name_H-M   'P 1'
#
loop_
_entity.id
_entity.type
_entity.pdbx_description
1 polymer ?
#
loop_
_entity_poly.entity_id
_entity_poly.type
_entity_poly.pdbx_seq_one_letter_code
_entity_poly.pdbx_strand_id
1 'polypeptide(L)'
;LLPQTYMSAFMEELVAVLLKNSNLLPAQRIHVRLASNFNMPPAFKATFYPEAESCKVPFVSKTICAYQLQDGEPVLAMAMFCQEYGNDAPAGNKRRVYVAYLDTAAYLDTAPNLAPGPARTATYQAMLQAYLARVQPRGFTAAHIRLHP
;
A
#
# COMPACT_ATOMS: atom_id res chain seq x y z
N LEU A 1 5.43 16.31 4.53
CA LEU A 1 5.06 14.88 4.58
C LEU A 1 4.12 14.60 5.75
N LEU A 2 3.22 13.62 5.64
CA LEU A 2 2.36 13.21 6.76
C LEU A 2 3.18 12.63 7.94
N PRO A 3 2.61 12.54 9.16
CA PRO A 3 3.27 11.89 10.29
C PRO A 3 3.63 10.42 10.01
N GLN A 4 4.74 9.96 10.59
CA GLN A 4 5.17 8.58 10.45
C GLN A 4 4.44 7.70 11.48
N THR A 5 4.05 6.49 11.05
CA THR A 5 3.52 5.44 11.92
C THR A 5 4.52 4.29 11.95
N TYR A 6 4.40 3.38 12.93
CA TYR A 6 5.24 2.17 12.97
C TYR A 6 5.16 1.36 11.66
N MET A 7 3.95 1.25 11.08
CA MET A 7 3.74 0.56 9.81
C MET A 7 4.46 1.27 8.66
N SER A 8 4.33 2.59 8.57
CA SER A 8 4.92 3.34 7.47
C SER A 8 6.44 3.43 7.59
N ALA A 9 6.99 3.52 8.81
CA ALA A 9 8.43 3.44 9.07
C ALA A 9 9.02 2.10 8.64
N PHE A 10 8.41 0.99 9.07
CA PHE A 10 8.83 -0.34 8.67
C PHE A 10 8.84 -0.51 7.14
N MET A 11 7.76 -0.07 6.48
CA MET A 11 7.67 -0.19 5.03
C MET A 11 8.71 0.68 4.32
N GLU A 12 8.93 1.91 4.80
CA GLU A 12 9.94 2.82 4.24
C GLU A 12 11.35 2.24 4.29
N GLU A 13 11.74 1.65 5.42
CA GLU A 13 13.05 1.00 5.55
C GLU A 13 13.18 -0.23 4.64
N LEU A 14 12.16 -1.08 4.61
CA LEU A 14 12.20 -2.29 3.77
C LEU A 14 12.22 -1.94 2.27
N VAL A 15 11.47 -0.92 1.85
CA VAL A 15 11.53 -0.42 0.46
C VAL A 15 12.94 0.04 0.10
N ALA A 16 13.60 0.81 0.99
CA ALA A 16 14.96 1.26 0.76
C ALA A 16 15.95 0.09 0.61
N VAL A 17 15.83 -0.94 1.45
CA VAL A 17 16.65 -2.16 1.37
C VAL A 17 16.41 -2.91 0.06
N LEU A 18 15.15 -3.12 -0.33
CA LEU A 18 14.78 -3.85 -1.55
C LEU A 18 15.29 -3.15 -2.82
N LEU A 19 15.16 -1.82 -2.88
CA LEU A 19 15.64 -1.02 -4.01
C LEU A 19 17.16 -0.99 -4.10
N LYS A 20 17.84 -0.93 -2.95
CA LYS A 20 19.31 -1.03 -2.91
C LYS A 20 19.81 -2.39 -3.41
N ASN A 21 19.14 -3.47 -3.00
CA ASN A 21 19.53 -4.83 -3.40
C ASN A 21 19.28 -5.12 -4.89
N SER A 22 18.28 -4.47 -5.50
CA SER A 22 18.01 -4.62 -6.94
C SER A 22 18.87 -3.73 -7.82
N ASN A 23 19.63 -2.78 -7.24
CA ASN A 23 20.38 -1.74 -7.94
C ASN A 23 19.50 -0.86 -8.87
N LEU A 24 18.18 -0.80 -8.59
CA LEU A 24 17.19 -0.03 -9.35
C LEU A 24 16.71 1.16 -8.50
N LEU A 25 17.64 2.08 -8.21
CA LEU A 25 17.40 3.18 -7.30
C LEU A 25 16.63 4.34 -7.97
N PRO A 26 15.61 4.91 -7.31
CA PRO A 26 15.05 6.21 -7.66
C PRO A 26 16.07 7.33 -7.40
N ALA A 27 15.83 8.52 -7.95
CA ALA A 27 16.73 9.68 -7.77
C ALA A 27 16.91 10.08 -6.30
N GLN A 28 15.87 9.89 -5.50
CA GLN A 28 15.80 10.23 -4.08
C GLN A 28 15.08 9.12 -3.31
N ARG A 29 15.28 9.08 -1.99
CA ARG A 29 14.63 8.12 -1.08
C ARG A 29 13.10 8.18 -1.22
N ILE A 30 12.48 7.01 -1.19
CA ILE A 30 11.01 6.89 -1.12
C ILE A 30 10.57 7.02 0.33
N HIS A 31 9.61 7.89 0.58
CA HIS A 31 8.99 8.09 1.88
C HIS A 31 7.60 7.46 1.90
N VAL A 32 7.36 6.54 2.84
CA VAL A 32 6.09 5.83 2.94
C VAL A 32 5.26 6.43 4.06
N ARG A 33 3.99 6.76 3.80
CA ARG A 33 3.07 7.32 4.81
C ARG A 33 1.72 6.62 4.77
N LEU A 34 1.14 6.45 5.96
CA LEU A 34 -0.21 5.97 6.12
C LEU A 34 -1.14 7.18 6.10
N ALA A 35 -1.82 7.39 4.97
CA ALA A 35 -2.73 8.52 4.77
C ALA A 35 -4.08 8.31 5.46
N SER A 36 -4.52 7.06 5.60
CA SER A 36 -5.74 6.72 6.32
C SER A 36 -5.64 5.35 6.98
N ASN A 37 -6.33 5.17 8.11
CA ASN A 37 -6.45 3.91 8.84
C ASN A 37 -7.70 3.92 9.73
N PHE A 38 -8.80 3.36 9.25
CA PHE A 38 -10.08 3.41 9.96
C PHE A 38 -10.87 2.10 9.83
N ASN A 39 -11.63 1.79 10.87
CA ASN A 39 -12.52 0.63 10.88
C ASN A 39 -13.75 0.94 10.02
N MET A 40 -14.03 0.07 9.06
CA MET A 40 -15.23 0.12 8.23
C MET A 40 -16.29 -0.79 8.84
N PRO A 41 -17.34 -0.23 9.45
CA PRO A 41 -18.42 -1.03 10.01
C PRO A 41 -19.32 -1.59 8.89
N PRO A 42 -19.99 -2.73 9.13
CA PRO A 42 -20.93 -3.35 8.19
C PRO A 42 -22.01 -2.41 7.65
N ALA A 43 -22.48 -1.47 8.47
CA ALA A 43 -23.59 -0.58 8.12
C ALA A 43 -23.22 0.51 7.10
N PHE A 44 -21.94 0.90 7.02
CA PHE A 44 -21.55 2.06 6.21
C PHE A 44 -21.73 1.80 4.72
N LYS A 45 -21.32 0.62 4.22
CA LYS A 45 -21.51 0.28 2.80
C LYS A 45 -22.94 -0.15 2.49
N ALA A 46 -23.67 -0.75 3.42
CA ALA A 46 -25.07 -1.12 3.22
C ALA A 46 -25.98 0.09 2.92
N THR A 47 -25.59 1.29 3.36
CA THR A 47 -26.29 2.55 3.04
C THR A 47 -26.16 2.92 1.55
N PHE A 48 -25.00 2.65 0.94
CA PHE A 48 -24.72 2.99 -0.46
C PHE A 48 -24.93 1.81 -1.43
N TYR A 49 -24.88 0.57 -0.91
CA TYR A 49 -24.99 -0.68 -1.67
C TYR A 49 -25.80 -1.71 -0.87
N PRO A 50 -27.12 -1.49 -0.72
CA PRO A 50 -27.98 -2.32 0.15
C PRO A 50 -28.05 -3.79 -0.29
N GLU A 51 -27.87 -4.07 -1.57
CA GLU A 51 -28.01 -5.42 -2.15
C GLU A 51 -26.71 -6.25 -2.11
N ALA A 52 -25.57 -5.64 -1.78
CA ALA A 52 -24.29 -6.33 -1.78
C ALA A 52 -24.00 -6.99 -0.42
N GLU A 53 -24.14 -8.31 -0.31
CA GLU A 53 -23.80 -9.06 0.92
C GLU A 53 -22.37 -8.82 1.42
N SER A 54 -21.43 -8.59 0.49
CA SER A 54 -20.04 -8.23 0.79
C SER A 54 -19.89 -6.92 1.57
N CYS A 55 -20.90 -6.05 1.57
CA CYS A 55 -20.91 -4.79 2.30
C CYS A 55 -21.17 -4.95 3.80
N LYS A 56 -21.57 -6.14 4.26
CA LYS A 56 -21.85 -6.44 5.67
C LYS A 56 -20.63 -6.96 6.45
N VAL A 57 -19.46 -7.05 5.81
CA VAL A 57 -18.25 -7.59 6.45
C VAL A 57 -17.40 -6.46 7.01
N PRO A 58 -17.03 -6.47 8.31
CA PRO A 58 -16.14 -5.47 8.87
C PRO A 58 -14.71 -5.66 8.34
N PHE A 59 -14.02 -4.56 8.10
CA PHE A 59 -12.60 -4.55 7.74
C PHE A 59 -11.94 -3.24 8.15
N VAL A 60 -10.62 -3.20 8.22
CA VAL A 60 -9.86 -1.94 8.36
C VAL A 60 -9.49 -1.44 6.97
N SER A 61 -9.91 -0.22 6.64
CA SER A 61 -9.47 0.47 5.43
C SER A 61 -8.18 1.22 5.68
N LYS A 62 -7.21 1.06 4.78
CA LYS A 62 -5.94 1.78 4.80
C LYS A 62 -5.60 2.37 3.45
N THR A 63 -5.12 3.60 3.47
CA THR A 63 -4.48 4.24 2.31
C THR A 63 -3.00 4.43 2.63
N ILE A 64 -2.13 3.83 1.84
CA ILE A 64 -0.68 3.90 2.01
C ILE A 64 -0.11 4.61 0.79
N CYS A 65 0.65 5.68 1.02
CA CYS A 65 1.21 6.52 -0.03
C CYS A 65 2.74 6.46 -0.02
N ALA A 66 3.33 6.43 -1.20
CA ALA A 66 4.76 6.62 -1.42
C ALA A 66 5.01 8.00 -2.01
N TYR A 67 5.90 8.76 -1.37
CA TYR A 67 6.32 10.09 -1.80
C TYR A 67 7.79 10.10 -2.15
N GLN A 68 8.17 10.95 -3.08
CA GLN A 68 9.56 11.31 -3.36
C GLN A 68 9.72 12.81 -3.11
N LEU A 69 10.79 13.21 -2.42
CA LEU A 69 11.11 14.64 -2.29
C LEU A 69 11.81 15.10 -3.56
N GLN A 70 11.15 15.94 -4.35
CA GLN A 70 11.70 16.57 -5.55
C GLN A 70 11.84 18.06 -5.26
N ASP A 71 13.06 18.58 -5.33
CA ASP A 71 13.38 19.96 -4.96
C ASP A 71 12.88 20.36 -3.55
N GLY A 72 12.89 19.41 -2.61
CA GLY A 72 12.39 19.58 -1.25
C GLY A 72 10.88 19.40 -1.08
N GLU A 73 10.12 19.32 -2.18
CA GLU A 73 8.67 19.18 -2.16
C GLU A 73 8.22 17.71 -2.28
N PRO A 74 7.21 17.27 -1.49
CA PRO A 74 6.74 15.89 -1.54
C PRO A 74 5.83 15.63 -2.73
N VAL A 75 6.35 14.89 -3.71
CA VAL A 75 5.60 14.42 -4.89
C VAL A 75 5.06 13.01 -4.62
N LEU A 76 3.75 12.82 -4.79
CA LEU A 76 3.12 11.49 -4.67
C LEU A 76 3.49 10.63 -5.88
N ALA A 77 4.16 9.50 -5.64
CA ALA A 77 4.54 8.57 -6.69
C ALA A 77 3.53 7.42 -6.83
N MET A 78 2.95 6.95 -5.72
CA MET A 78 2.05 5.80 -5.70
C MET A 78 1.12 5.84 -4.49
N ALA A 79 -0.10 5.35 -4.67
CA ALA A 79 -1.05 5.09 -3.59
C ALA A 79 -1.59 3.65 -3.66
N MET A 80 -1.71 3.02 -2.49
CA MET A 80 -2.30 1.70 -2.30
C MET A 80 -3.49 1.80 -1.35
N PHE A 81 -4.63 1.28 -1.77
CA PHE A 81 -5.83 1.15 -0.94
C PHE A 81 -5.98 -0.31 -0.53
N CYS A 82 -5.86 -0.57 0.76
CA CYS A 82 -5.91 -1.90 1.33
C CYS A 82 -7.13 -2.08 2.24
N GLN A 83 -7.67 -3.28 2.24
CA GLN A 83 -8.68 -3.74 3.19
C GLN A 83 -8.09 -4.90 3.97
N GLU A 84 -8.06 -4.78 5.30
CA GLU A 84 -7.58 -5.82 6.19
C GLU A 84 -8.76 -6.45 6.95
N TYR A 85 -9.04 -7.73 6.67
CA TYR A 85 -10.07 -8.51 7.32
C TYR A 85 -9.47 -9.28 8.50
N GLY A 86 -9.86 -8.89 9.70
CA GLY A 86 -9.31 -9.39 10.96
C GLY A 86 -9.70 -10.83 11.28
N ASN A 87 -9.48 -11.21 12.54
CA ASN A 87 -9.88 -12.53 13.06
C ASN A 87 -11.38 -12.64 13.33
N ASP A 88 -12.02 -11.50 13.50
CA ASP A 88 -13.43 -11.25 13.75
C ASP A 88 -14.27 -11.27 12.47
N ALA A 89 -13.64 -11.23 11.29
CA ALA A 89 -14.33 -11.37 10.02
C ALA A 89 -14.94 -12.79 9.85
N PRO A 90 -16.07 -12.93 9.12
CA PRO A 90 -16.73 -14.20 8.86
C PRO A 90 -15.82 -15.25 8.21
N ALA A 91 -16.24 -16.52 8.30
CA ALA A 91 -15.60 -17.63 7.61
C ALA A 91 -15.48 -17.30 6.10
N GLY A 92 -14.31 -17.55 5.53
CA GLY A 92 -13.97 -17.13 4.16
C GLY A 92 -13.17 -15.83 4.09
N ASN A 93 -13.39 -14.85 4.97
CA ASN A 93 -12.68 -13.55 4.97
C ASN A 93 -11.64 -13.40 6.08
N LYS A 94 -11.73 -14.25 7.11
CA LYS A 94 -10.84 -14.25 8.28
C LYS A 94 -9.35 -14.24 7.91
N ARG A 95 -8.59 -13.31 8.49
CA ARG A 95 -7.13 -13.15 8.31
C ARG A 95 -6.69 -12.94 6.85
N ARG A 96 -7.48 -12.20 6.07
CA ARG A 96 -7.14 -11.89 4.66
C ARG A 96 -6.90 -10.41 4.46
N VAL A 97 -6.00 -10.08 3.54
CA VAL A 97 -5.85 -8.71 3.04
C VAL A 97 -6.30 -8.64 1.59
N TYR A 98 -6.91 -7.52 1.21
CA TYR A 98 -7.29 -7.23 -0.17
C TYR A 98 -6.68 -5.90 -0.58
N VAL A 99 -5.86 -5.90 -1.63
CA VAL A 99 -5.37 -4.67 -2.28
C VAL A 99 -6.45 -4.25 -3.26
N ALA A 100 -7.27 -3.28 -2.85
CA ALA A 100 -8.46 -2.87 -3.57
C ALA A 100 -8.12 -2.02 -4.81
N TYR A 101 -7.17 -1.10 -4.65
CA TYR A 101 -6.67 -0.26 -5.72
C TYR A 101 -5.19 -0.01 -5.52
N LEU A 102 -4.47 0.03 -6.64
CA LEU A 102 -3.08 0.43 -6.72
C LEU A 102 -3.00 1.39 -7.90
N ASP A 103 -2.59 2.62 -7.63
CA ASP A 103 -2.44 3.65 -8.65
C ASP A 103 -1.10 4.34 -8.51
N THR A 104 -0.54 4.76 -9.63
CA THR A 104 0.81 5.30 -9.74
C THR A 104 0.78 6.57 -10.56
N ALA A 105 1.43 7.62 -10.06
CA ALA A 105 1.66 8.80 -10.84
C ALA A 105 2.97 8.64 -11.63
N ALA A 106 2.99 9.02 -12.90
CA ALA A 106 4.16 8.88 -13.77
C ALA A 106 5.30 9.88 -13.47
N TYR A 107 5.36 10.43 -12.25
CA TYR A 107 6.27 11.50 -11.84
C TYR A 107 7.44 11.02 -10.97
N LEU A 108 7.60 9.71 -10.76
CA LEU A 108 8.77 9.21 -10.05
C LEU A 108 10.04 9.50 -10.86
N ASP A 109 10.93 10.28 -10.24
CA ASP A 109 12.23 10.65 -10.77
C ASP A 109 13.27 9.57 -10.48
N THR A 110 14.18 9.35 -11.42
CA THR A 110 15.12 8.23 -11.43
C THR A 110 16.56 8.69 -11.55
N ALA A 111 17.51 7.86 -11.11
CA ALA A 111 18.92 8.21 -11.21
C ALA A 111 19.32 8.56 -12.67
N PRO A 112 20.27 9.50 -12.89
CA PRO A 112 20.57 10.06 -14.22
C PRO A 112 20.91 9.04 -15.32
N ASN A 113 21.41 7.86 -14.93
CA ASN A 113 21.85 6.80 -15.85
C ASN A 113 20.91 5.59 -15.88
N LEU A 114 19.70 5.70 -15.30
CA LEU A 114 18.72 4.62 -15.25
C LEU A 114 17.45 5.02 -16.00
N ALA A 115 16.98 4.16 -16.89
CA ALA A 115 15.69 4.37 -17.55
C ALA A 115 14.56 4.48 -16.49
N PRO A 116 13.58 5.38 -16.65
CA PRO A 116 12.55 5.58 -15.63
C PRO A 116 11.71 4.34 -15.32
N GLY A 117 11.45 3.50 -16.33
CA GLY A 117 10.60 2.31 -16.22
C GLY A 117 11.06 1.30 -15.16
N PRO A 118 12.30 0.78 -15.23
CA PRO A 118 12.82 -0.18 -14.25
C PRO A 118 12.76 0.29 -12.79
N ALA A 119 13.17 1.53 -12.50
CA ALA A 119 13.14 2.05 -11.13
C ALA A 119 11.71 2.25 -10.61
N ARG A 120 10.79 2.70 -11.47
CA ARG A 120 9.35 2.79 -11.16
C ARG A 120 8.78 1.42 -10.80
N THR A 121 8.97 0.44 -11.68
CA THR A 121 8.49 -0.92 -11.46
C THR A 121 9.05 -1.53 -10.17
N ALA A 122 10.36 -1.37 -9.92
CA ALA A 122 10.99 -1.85 -8.70
C ALA A 122 10.41 -1.18 -7.45
N THR A 123 10.15 0.13 -7.51
CA THR A 123 9.53 0.88 -6.41
C THR A 123 8.13 0.36 -6.09
N TYR A 124 7.30 0.12 -7.10
CA TYR A 124 5.94 -0.36 -6.91
C TYR A 124 5.91 -1.80 -6.37
N GLN A 125 6.81 -2.65 -6.86
CA GLN A 125 6.99 -4.01 -6.34
C GLN A 125 7.48 -4.00 -4.89
N ALA A 126 8.46 -3.16 -4.56
CA ALA A 126 8.99 -3.02 -3.20
C ALA A 126 7.91 -2.54 -2.22
N MET A 127 7.05 -1.60 -2.63
CA MET A 127 5.91 -1.14 -1.84
C MET A 127 4.94 -2.27 -1.50
N LEU A 128 4.58 -3.08 -2.49
CA LEU A 128 3.71 -4.24 -2.28
C LEU A 128 4.36 -5.29 -1.38
N GLN A 129 5.63 -5.63 -1.63
CA GLN A 129 6.39 -6.57 -0.81
C GLN A 129 6.48 -6.10 0.65
N ALA A 130 6.76 -4.82 0.87
CA ALA A 130 6.86 -4.25 2.20
C ALA A 130 5.52 -4.28 2.95
N TYR A 131 4.40 -4.04 2.27
CA TYR A 131 3.07 -4.20 2.84
C TYR A 131 2.81 -5.67 3.25
N LEU A 132 3.07 -6.63 2.36
CA LEU A 132 2.86 -8.05 2.62
C LEU A 132 3.71 -8.56 3.81
N ALA A 133 4.99 -8.17 3.84
CA ALA A 133 5.89 -8.47 4.95
C ALA A 133 5.41 -7.84 6.27
N ARG A 134 4.74 -6.68 6.23
CA ARG A 134 4.20 -6.03 7.43
C ARG A 134 2.97 -6.75 7.98
N VAL A 135 2.10 -7.27 7.12
CA VAL A 135 0.84 -7.91 7.54
C VAL A 135 1.03 -9.38 7.91
N GLN A 136 1.98 -10.09 7.32
CA GLN A 136 2.27 -11.49 7.65
C GLN A 136 2.45 -11.76 9.16
N PRO A 137 3.33 -11.06 9.91
CA PRO A 137 3.52 -11.30 11.34
C PRO A 137 2.31 -10.90 12.20
N ARG A 138 1.33 -10.17 11.64
CA ARG A 138 0.05 -9.87 12.31
C ARG A 138 -0.96 -11.01 12.16
N GLY A 139 -0.56 -12.13 11.54
CA GLY A 139 -1.35 -13.34 11.37
C GLY A 139 -2.27 -13.33 10.15
N PHE A 140 -2.06 -12.44 9.19
CA PHE A 140 -2.75 -12.50 7.90
C PHE A 140 -2.15 -13.63 7.06
N THR A 141 -3.01 -14.51 6.53
CA THR A 141 -2.60 -15.78 5.90
C THR A 141 -2.74 -15.76 4.38
N ALA A 142 -3.47 -14.80 3.83
CA ALA A 142 -3.62 -14.65 2.38
C ALA A 142 -3.79 -13.18 1.98
N ALA A 143 -3.25 -12.86 0.81
CA ALA A 143 -3.44 -11.58 0.14
C ALA A 143 -4.17 -11.80 -1.18
N HIS A 144 -5.15 -10.94 -1.45
CA HIS A 144 -5.93 -10.92 -2.67
C HIS A 144 -5.65 -9.63 -3.42
N ILE A 145 -5.32 -9.73 -4.70
CA ILE A 145 -5.09 -8.60 -5.59
C ILE A 145 -6.01 -8.81 -6.78
N ARG A 146 -6.94 -7.88 -7.01
CA ARG A 146 -7.78 -7.92 -8.22
C ARG A 146 -7.12 -7.06 -9.27
N LEU A 147 -6.78 -7.68 -10.39
CA LEU A 147 -6.37 -6.97 -11.59
C LEU A 147 -7.64 -6.53 -12.34
N HIS A 148 -7.92 -5.24 -12.36
CA HIS A 148 -8.85 -4.64 -13.31
C HIS A 148 -8.11 -3.45 -13.95
N PRO A 149 -7.88 -3.46 -15.27
CA PRO A 149 -7.30 -2.32 -15.97
C PRO A 149 -8.26 -1.14 -15.99
#